data_AF-A0A5E4P417-F1
#
_entry.id   AF-A0A5E4P417-F1
#
_cell.length_a   1.000
_cell.length_b   1.000
_cell.length_c   1.000
_cell.angle_alpha   90.00
_cell.angle_beta   90.00
_cell.angle_gamma   90.00
#
_symmetry.space_group_name_H-M   'P 1'
#
loop_
_entity.id
_entity.type
_entity.pdbx_description
1 polymer ?
#
loop_
_entity_poly.entity_id
_entity_poly.type
_entity_poly.pdbx_seq_one_letter_code
_entity_poly.pdbx_strand_id
1 'polypeptide(L)'
;MRAAIAGHDDGKAAVRAIAQAYVAFATSNPALYRLMFGPEFARPDFCAEAAEAAGTGAKAVLREVIVRGIADRRFDVRDDPASIEMAILSCWSLVHGLAMLMIDETANQTAPLDELVKAVMRPFLRGLCRR
;
A
#
# COMPACT_ATOMS: atom_id res chain seq x y z
N MET A 1 -3.09 -2.22 9.50
CA MET A 1 -2.42 -1.02 8.93
C MET A 1 -2.36 0.16 9.90
N ARG A 2 -3.45 0.62 10.52
CA ARG A 2 -3.37 1.70 11.54
C ARG A 2 -2.38 1.42 12.68
N ALA A 3 -2.40 0.21 13.24
CA ALA A 3 -1.40 -0.19 14.24
C ALA A 3 0.04 -0.14 13.72
N ALA A 4 0.26 -0.37 12.41
CA ALA A 4 1.59 -0.37 11.81
C ALA A 4 2.19 1.03 11.66
N ILE A 5 1.38 2.09 11.73
CA ILE A 5 1.89 3.48 11.67
C ILE A 5 2.06 4.11 13.06
N ALA A 6 1.67 3.42 14.14
CA ALA A 6 1.86 3.90 15.50
C ALA A 6 3.36 3.97 15.82
N GLY A 7 3.86 5.17 16.16
CA GLY A 7 5.28 5.39 16.48
C GLY A 7 6.18 5.71 15.27
N HIS A 8 5.61 5.94 14.08
CA HIS A 8 6.37 6.41 12.93
C HIS A 8 6.14 7.91 12.67
N ASP A 9 7.07 8.74 13.14
CA ASP A 9 7.05 10.19 12.93
C ASP A 9 7.60 10.62 11.55
N ASP A 10 8.33 9.71 10.87
CA ASP A 10 8.79 9.90 9.50
C ASP A 10 7.76 9.33 8.51
N GLY A 11 7.28 10.17 7.59
CA GLY A 11 6.35 9.78 6.53
C GLY A 11 6.86 8.60 5.70
N LYS A 12 8.17 8.50 5.43
CA LYS A 12 8.74 7.34 4.72
C LYS A 12 8.61 6.05 5.54
N ALA A 13 8.88 6.12 6.83
CA ALA A 13 8.76 4.98 7.72
C ALA A 13 7.31 4.50 7.80
N ALA A 14 6.36 5.44 7.91
CA ALA A 14 4.93 5.13 7.91
C ALA A 14 4.45 4.49 6.60
N VAL A 15 4.83 5.03 5.43
CA VAL A 15 4.48 4.42 4.12
C VAL A 15 5.08 3.02 3.99
N ARG A 16 6.33 2.82 4.43
CA ARG A 16 6.97 1.49 4.40
C ARG A 16 6.27 0.51 5.34
N ALA A 17 5.91 0.93 6.55
CA ALA A 17 5.22 0.07 7.51
C ALA A 17 3.82 -0.34 7.01
N ILE A 18 3.13 0.59 6.34
CA ILE A 18 1.89 0.31 5.60
C ILE A 18 2.12 -0.78 4.55
N ALA A 19 3.14 -0.63 3.70
CA ALA A 19 3.46 -1.60 2.66
C ALA A 19 3.77 -2.99 3.24
N GLN A 20 4.56 -3.04 4.31
CA GLN A 20 4.91 -4.29 5.00
C GLN A 20 3.67 -4.98 5.57
N ALA A 21 2.82 -4.24 6.29
CA ALA A 21 1.59 -4.79 6.86
C ALA A 21 0.62 -5.27 5.78
N TYR A 22 0.54 -4.56 4.65
CA TYR A 22 -0.32 -4.92 3.53
C TYR A 22 0.14 -6.21 2.84
N VAL A 23 1.41 -6.31 2.48
CA VAL A 23 1.93 -7.51 1.82
C VAL A 23 1.94 -8.71 2.77
N ALA A 24 2.27 -8.52 4.06
CA ALA A 24 2.21 -9.59 5.06
C ALA A 24 0.79 -10.14 5.24
N PHE A 25 -0.22 -9.27 5.25
CA PHE A 25 -1.62 -9.71 5.27
C PHE A 25 -1.96 -10.52 4.01
N ALA A 26 -1.57 -10.02 2.84
CA ALA A 26 -1.84 -10.66 1.56
C ALA A 26 -1.22 -12.07 1.47
N THR A 27 0.05 -12.21 1.82
CA THR A 27 0.76 -13.50 1.76
C THR A 27 0.35 -14.48 2.85
N SER A 28 -0.13 -13.98 4.01
CA SER A 28 -0.67 -14.84 5.07
C SER A 28 -2.10 -15.30 4.78
N ASN A 29 -2.82 -14.60 3.90
CA ASN A 29 -4.23 -14.87 3.60
C ASN A 29 -4.51 -14.84 2.09
N PRO A 30 -3.80 -15.64 1.27
CA PRO A 30 -3.85 -15.52 -0.20
C PRO A 30 -5.26 -15.74 -0.78
N ALA A 31 -6.02 -16.70 -0.25
CA ALA A 31 -7.40 -16.96 -0.70
C ALA A 31 -8.34 -15.79 -0.39
N LEU A 32 -8.27 -15.23 0.83
CA LEU A 32 -9.04 -14.05 1.22
C LEU A 32 -8.63 -12.82 0.41
N TYR A 33 -7.33 -12.64 0.17
CA TYR A 33 -6.83 -11.52 -0.61
C TYR A 33 -7.28 -11.61 -2.07
N ARG A 34 -7.24 -12.80 -2.70
CA ARG A 34 -7.83 -13.03 -4.02
C ARG A 34 -9.34 -12.80 -4.03
N LEU A 35 -10.04 -13.14 -2.95
CA LEU A 35 -11.47 -12.86 -2.81
C LEU A 35 -11.75 -11.35 -2.81
N MET A 36 -10.97 -10.57 -2.04
CA MET A 36 -11.13 -9.12 -1.92
C MET A 36 -10.91 -8.35 -3.24
N PHE A 37 -10.08 -8.88 -4.15
CA PHE A 37 -9.68 -8.20 -5.39
C PHE A 37 -10.00 -9.00 -6.66
N GLY A 38 -10.76 -10.09 -6.53
CA GLY A 38 -11.10 -10.99 -7.62
C GLY A 38 -12.30 -10.51 -8.43
N PRO A 39 -12.43 -10.96 -9.70
CA PRO A 39 -13.53 -10.56 -10.58
C PRO A 39 -14.91 -10.99 -10.06
N GLU A 40 -14.98 -12.00 -9.20
CA GLU A 40 -16.23 -12.47 -8.61
C GLU A 40 -16.86 -11.46 -7.64
N PHE A 41 -16.06 -10.56 -7.06
CA PHE A 41 -16.50 -9.46 -6.17
C PHE A 41 -16.68 -8.12 -6.88
N ALA A 42 -16.32 -8.02 -8.16
CA ALA A 42 -16.75 -6.91 -9.01
C ALA A 42 -18.24 -7.02 -9.40
N ARG A 43 -18.92 -8.10 -8.96
CA ARG A 43 -20.35 -8.31 -9.15
C ARG A 43 -21.14 -7.60 -8.03
N PRO A 44 -22.19 -6.82 -8.37
CA PRO A 44 -22.98 -6.06 -7.39
C PRO A 44 -23.59 -6.91 -6.26
N ASP A 45 -23.81 -8.20 -6.50
CA ASP A 45 -24.69 -9.05 -5.68
C ASP A 45 -23.96 -9.82 -4.55
N PHE A 46 -22.64 -9.71 -4.44
CA PHE A 46 -21.85 -10.57 -3.54
C PHE A 46 -20.99 -9.75 -2.58
N CYS A 47 -21.49 -9.50 -1.36
CA CYS A 47 -20.78 -8.94 -0.20
C CYS A 47 -19.78 -7.79 -0.49
N ALA A 48 -19.97 -7.06 -1.59
CA ALA A 48 -19.01 -6.12 -2.17
C ALA A 48 -18.63 -5.06 -1.15
N GLU A 49 -19.60 -4.66 -0.33
CA GLU A 49 -19.46 -3.69 0.75
C GLU A 49 -18.38 -4.08 1.79
N ALA A 50 -18.22 -5.37 2.13
CA ALA A 50 -17.22 -5.79 3.13
C ALA A 50 -15.80 -5.82 2.55
N ALA A 51 -15.64 -6.31 1.31
CA ALA A 51 -14.35 -6.29 0.61
C ALA A 51 -13.94 -4.86 0.24
N GLU A 52 -14.89 -4.06 -0.22
CA GLU A 52 -14.73 -2.64 -0.50
C GLU A 52 -14.39 -1.86 0.78
N ALA A 53 -15.06 -2.12 1.91
CA ALA A 53 -14.73 -1.50 3.19
C ALA A 53 -13.31 -1.83 3.65
N ALA A 54 -12.86 -3.09 3.49
CA ALA A 54 -11.51 -3.50 3.85
C ALA A 54 -10.44 -2.87 2.94
N GLY A 55 -10.66 -2.85 1.63
CA GLY A 55 -9.78 -2.19 0.66
C GLY A 55 -9.75 -0.67 0.82
N THR A 56 -10.91 -0.06 1.03
CA THR A 56 -11.08 1.39 1.25
C THR A 56 -10.44 1.82 2.57
N GLY A 57 -10.62 1.05 3.64
CA GLY A 57 -9.98 1.33 4.94
C GLY A 57 -8.46 1.28 4.87
N ALA A 58 -7.89 0.30 4.16
CA ALA A 58 -6.46 0.21 3.91
C ALA A 58 -5.91 1.42 3.12
N LYS A 59 -6.60 1.78 2.03
CA LYS A 59 -6.22 2.92 1.17
C LYS A 59 -6.39 4.27 1.90
N ALA A 60 -7.36 4.39 2.81
CA ALA A 60 -7.56 5.60 3.62
C ALA A 60 -6.36 5.89 4.53
N VAL A 61 -5.79 4.88 5.19
CA VAL A 61 -4.59 5.05 6.03
C VAL A 61 -3.39 5.51 5.21
N LEU A 62 -3.23 4.99 3.98
CA LEU A 62 -2.19 5.45 3.07
C LEU A 62 -2.39 6.92 2.65
N ARG A 63 -3.64 7.31 2.33
CA ARG A 63 -3.99 8.70 2.01
C ARG A 63 -3.62 9.63 3.17
N GLU A 64 -3.98 9.29 4.40
CA GLU A 64 -3.66 10.08 5.60
C GLU A 64 -2.14 10.33 5.71
N VAL A 65 -1.32 9.29 5.53
CA VAL A 65 0.14 9.40 5.60
C VAL A 65 0.72 10.24 4.47
N ILE A 66 0.23 10.07 3.23
CA ILE A 66 0.69 10.87 2.09
C ILE A 66 0.34 12.34 2.28
N VAL A 67 -0.91 12.65 2.63
CA VAL A 67 -1.37 14.03 2.89
C VAL A 67 -0.54 14.68 4.01
N ARG A 68 -0.31 13.97 5.11
CA ARG A 68 0.53 14.48 6.20
C ARG A 68 1.97 14.74 5.74
N GLY A 69 2.57 13.82 4.98
CA GLY A 69 3.93 14.00 4.48
C GLY A 69 4.09 15.17 3.50
N ILE A 70 3.02 15.51 2.75
CA ILE A 70 2.96 16.72 1.91
C ILE A 70 2.90 17.98 2.79
N ALA A 71 1.99 18.01 3.76
CA ALA A 71 1.83 19.12 4.70
C ALA A 71 3.13 19.41 5.49
N ASP A 72 3.83 18.36 5.91
CA ASP A 72 5.11 18.45 6.63
C ASP A 72 6.31 18.72 5.70
N ARG A 73 6.07 18.97 4.40
CA ARG A 73 7.08 19.21 3.35
C ARG A 73 8.14 18.12 3.23
N ARG A 74 7.79 16.88 3.61
CA ARG A 74 8.64 15.68 3.48
C ARG A 74 8.54 15.07 2.09
N PHE A 75 7.36 15.15 1.48
CA PHE A 75 7.10 14.64 0.14
C PHE A 75 7.05 15.76 -0.90
N ASP A 76 7.62 15.49 -2.07
CA ASP A 76 7.64 16.38 -3.23
C ASP A 76 6.47 16.08 -4.17
N VAL A 77 5.27 16.15 -3.61
CA VAL A 77 4.02 16.04 -4.36
C VAL A 77 3.36 17.40 -4.30
N ARG A 78 2.82 17.89 -5.42
CA ARG A 78 2.04 19.13 -5.41
C ARG A 78 0.83 18.95 -4.52
N ASP A 79 0.54 19.97 -3.72
CA ASP A 79 -0.62 20.00 -2.83
C ASP A 79 -1.89 20.34 -3.63
N ASP A 80 -2.25 19.44 -4.54
CA ASP A 80 -3.46 19.51 -5.35
C ASP A 80 -4.12 18.12 -5.42
N PRO A 81 -5.47 18.04 -5.53
CA PRO A 81 -6.18 16.76 -5.47
C PRO A 81 -5.70 15.72 -6.49
N ALA A 82 -5.36 16.14 -7.71
CA ALA A 82 -4.95 15.20 -8.75
C ALA A 82 -3.57 14.61 -8.45
N SER A 83 -2.61 15.43 -8.04
CA SER A 83 -1.26 14.98 -7.68
C SER A 83 -1.27 14.06 -6.45
N ILE A 84 -2.09 14.36 -5.44
CA ILE A 84 -2.28 13.52 -4.25
C ILE A 84 -2.85 12.15 -4.65
N GLU A 85 -3.92 12.11 -5.45
CA GLU A 85 -4.52 10.85 -5.88
C GLU A 85 -3.55 10.02 -6.74
N MET A 86 -2.73 10.65 -7.58
CA MET A 86 -1.70 9.94 -8.35
C MET A 86 -0.58 9.37 -7.46
N ALA A 87 -0.17 10.08 -6.40
CA ALA A 87 0.80 9.55 -5.44
C ALA A 87 0.24 8.34 -4.67
N ILE A 88 -1.02 8.43 -4.24
CA ILE A 88 -1.72 7.32 -3.57
C ILE A 88 -1.85 6.13 -4.51
N LEU A 89 -2.31 6.34 -5.74
CA LEU A 89 -2.48 5.29 -6.74
C LEU A 89 -1.13 4.62 -7.06
N SER A 90 -0.07 5.41 -7.24
CA SER A 90 1.27 4.87 -7.53
C SER A 90 1.79 3.97 -6.41
N CYS A 91 1.67 4.42 -5.16
CA CYS A 91 2.04 3.61 -4.00
C CYS A 91 1.17 2.35 -3.91
N TRP A 92 -0.15 2.48 -4.13
CA TRP A 92 -1.10 1.39 -4.08
C TRP A 92 -0.82 0.33 -5.14
N SER A 93 -0.59 0.75 -6.39
CA SER A 93 -0.23 -0.15 -7.50
C SER A 93 1.06 -0.92 -7.22
N LEU A 94 2.06 -0.27 -6.64
CA LEU A 94 3.33 -0.92 -6.29
C LEU A 94 3.13 -2.03 -5.25
N VAL A 95 2.44 -1.73 -4.14
CA VAL A 95 2.25 -2.71 -3.05
C VAL A 95 1.27 -3.81 -3.45
N HIS A 96 0.24 -3.48 -4.23
CA HIS A 96 -0.72 -4.45 -4.75
C HIS A 96 -0.06 -5.39 -5.76
N GLY A 97 0.72 -4.86 -6.70
CA GLY A 97 1.48 -5.66 -7.65
C GLY A 97 2.47 -6.60 -6.95
N LEU A 98 3.23 -6.10 -5.96
CA LEU A 98 4.13 -6.95 -5.18
C LEU A 98 3.36 -8.06 -4.44
N ALA A 99 2.22 -7.75 -3.81
CA ALA A 99 1.41 -8.74 -3.13
C ALA A 99 0.92 -9.84 -4.08
N MET A 100 0.43 -9.47 -5.27
CA MET A 100 -0.02 -10.45 -6.27
C MET A 100 1.13 -11.31 -6.78
N LEU A 101 2.29 -10.72 -7.11
CA LEU A 101 3.48 -11.47 -7.53
C LEU A 101 3.97 -12.46 -6.46
N MET A 102 3.86 -12.09 -5.19
CA MET A 102 4.20 -12.98 -4.07
C MET A 102 3.17 -14.12 -3.92
N ILE A 103 1.87 -13.79 -4.02
CA ILE A 103 0.77 -14.77 -3.94
C ILE A 103 0.83 -15.78 -5.10
N ASP A 104 1.21 -15.33 -6.29
CA ASP A 104 1.34 -16.15 -7.49
C ASP A 104 2.71 -16.87 -7.57
N GLU A 105 3.60 -16.68 -6.59
CA GLU A 105 4.98 -17.22 -6.57
C GLU A 105 5.82 -16.81 -7.79
N THR A 106 5.44 -15.73 -8.48
CA THR A 106 6.09 -15.23 -9.70
C THR A 106 7.06 -14.08 -9.44
N ALA A 107 7.18 -13.61 -8.19
CA ALA A 107 8.15 -12.60 -7.80
C ALA A 107 9.61 -13.05 -8.04
N ASN A 108 9.88 -14.36 -8.06
CA ASN A 108 11.22 -14.93 -8.20
C ASN A 108 12.23 -14.36 -7.20
N GLN A 109 11.82 -14.22 -5.93
CA GLN A 109 12.64 -13.68 -4.84
C GLN A 109 12.70 -14.65 -3.66
N THR A 110 13.87 -14.77 -3.04
CA THR A 110 14.11 -15.60 -1.84
C THR A 110 14.40 -14.77 -0.59
N ALA A 111 14.45 -13.45 -0.72
CA ALA A 111 14.68 -12.56 0.41
C ALA A 111 13.52 -12.63 1.42
N PRO A 112 13.80 -12.46 2.72
CA PRO A 112 12.76 -12.25 3.72
C PRO A 112 11.80 -11.13 3.32
N LEU A 113 10.52 -11.29 3.63
CA LEU A 113 9.45 -10.40 3.17
C LEU A 113 9.71 -8.93 3.54
N ASP A 114 10.16 -8.68 4.76
CA ASP A 114 10.43 -7.34 5.27
C ASP A 114 11.56 -6.64 4.51
N GLU A 115 12.64 -7.35 4.20
CA GLU A 115 13.74 -6.85 3.38
C GLU A 115 13.32 -6.67 1.92
N LEU A 116 12.52 -7.58 1.36
CA LEU A 116 11.99 -7.45 0.00
C LEU A 116 11.11 -6.20 -0.14
N VAL A 117 10.13 -6.01 0.76
CA VAL A 117 9.27 -4.83 0.76
C VAL A 117 10.10 -3.56 0.92
N LYS A 118 11.07 -3.56 1.83
CA LYS A 118 11.99 -2.42 2.03
C LYS A 118 12.83 -2.12 0.78
N ALA A 119 13.27 -3.14 0.05
CA ALA A 119 14.02 -2.98 -1.19
C ALA A 119 13.15 -2.41 -2.32
N VAL A 120 11.94 -2.95 -2.50
CA VAL A 120 10.98 -2.52 -3.54
C VAL A 120 10.45 -1.11 -3.28
N MET A 121 10.19 -0.76 -2.02
CA MET A 121 9.69 0.58 -1.65
C MET A 121 10.76 1.67 -1.73
N ARG A 122 12.04 1.32 -1.68
CA ARG A 122 13.14 2.30 -1.59
C ARG A 122 13.19 3.27 -2.78
N PRO A 123 13.16 2.82 -4.06
CA PRO A 123 13.15 3.73 -5.20
C PRO A 123 11.91 4.64 -5.21
N PHE A 124 10.74 4.08 -4.90
CA PHE A 124 9.48 4.84 -4.82
C PHE A 124 9.56 5.96 -3.77
N LEU A 125 9.97 5.62 -2.54
CA LEU A 125 10.09 6.58 -1.44
C LEU A 125 11.16 7.65 -1.73
N ARG A 126 12.25 7.29 -2.42
CA ARG A 126 13.25 8.28 -2.86
C ARG A 126 12.68 9.24 -3.89
N GLY A 127 11.87 8.76 -4.83
CA GLY A 127 11.19 9.61 -5.82
C GLY A 127 10.09 10.48 -5.23
N LEU A 128 9.47 10.04 -4.13
CA LEU A 128 8.43 10.79 -3.42
C LEU A 128 8.99 11.89 -2.52
N CYS A 129 10.26 11.82 -2.10
CA CYS A 129 10.84 12.78 -1.15
C CYS A 129 11.42 14.01 -1.85
N ARG A 130 11.32 15.15 -1.15
CA ARG A 130 12.12 16.33 -1.51
C ARG A 130 13.61 16.03 -1.35
N ARG A 131 14.40 16.51 -2.31
CA ARG A 131 15.87 16.49 -2.24
C ARG A 131 16.39 17.57 -1.31
#